data_AF-A0A1D8T2R5-F1
#
_entry.id   AF-A0A1D8T2R5-F1
#
_cell.length_a   1.000
_cell.length_b   1.000
_cell.length_c   1.000
_cell.angle_alpha   90.00
_cell.angle_beta   90.00
_cell.angle_gamma   90.00
#
_symmetry.space_group_name_H-M   'P 1'
#
loop_
_entity.id
_entity.type
_entity.pdbx_description
1 polymer ?
#
loop_
_entity_poly.entity_id
_entity_poly.type
_entity_poly.pdbx_seq_one_letter_code
_entity_poly.pdbx_strand_id
1 'polypeptide(L)'
;MTQGHVSRQFGSTEHLASEAIAAYVDGELGMSAYLRAANHLSICPDCAFEVDAQQQARRALRGGGDVAMPSSLLGLLSQIPTCNQSDTADKSPLGGSAFEQPFTSPYSITGRLWSRRRRR
;
A
#
# COMPACT_ATOMS: atom_id res chain seq x y z
N MET A 1 38.57 11.12 1.04
CA MET A 1 38.45 10.06 0.01
C MET A 1 36.97 9.72 -0.13
N THR A 2 36.28 10.30 -1.12
CA THR A 2 34.85 10.09 -1.37
C THR A 2 34.66 8.75 -2.08
N GLN A 3 34.14 7.75 -1.38
CA GLN A 3 33.79 6.47 -2.00
C GLN A 3 32.67 6.71 -3.02
N GLY A 4 33.02 6.57 -4.30
CA GLY A 4 32.05 6.50 -5.39
C GLY A 4 31.17 5.28 -5.14
N HIS A 5 29.90 5.52 -4.83
CA HIS A 5 28.89 4.48 -4.79
C HIS A 5 28.79 3.90 -6.20
N VAL A 6 29.40 2.73 -6.42
CA VAL A 6 29.25 1.95 -7.65
C VAL A 6 27.77 1.68 -7.80
N SER A 7 27.15 2.40 -8.73
CA SER A 7 25.74 2.18 -9.06
C SER A 7 25.63 0.78 -9.61
N ARG A 8 25.00 -0.10 -8.83
CA ARG A 8 24.72 -1.49 -9.21
C ARG A 8 24.22 -1.51 -10.66
N GLN A 9 25.04 -2.05 -11.56
CA GLN A 9 24.59 -2.39 -12.90
C GLN A 9 23.51 -3.45 -12.74
N PHE A 10 22.34 -3.21 -13.34
CA PHE A 10 21.30 -4.21 -13.39
C PHE A 10 21.80 -5.34 -14.28
N GLY A 11 22.37 -6.36 -13.64
CA GLY A 11 22.63 -7.65 -14.25
C GLY A 11 21.30 -8.34 -14.47
N SER A 12 20.81 -8.24 -15.69
CA SER A 12 19.79 -9.07 -16.30
C SER A 12 20.04 -10.58 -16.05
N THR A 13 19.09 -11.51 -15.96
CA THR A 13 17.78 -11.70 -16.62
C THR A 13 17.04 -10.43 -17.06
N GLU A 14 16.92 -10.28 -18.38
CA GLU A 14 17.01 -9.09 -19.26
C GLU A 14 16.05 -7.90 -19.14
N HIS A 15 15.37 -7.73 -18.02
CA HIS A 15 14.31 -6.74 -17.89
C HIS A 15 14.38 -5.95 -16.58
N LEU A 16 13.68 -4.82 -16.53
CA LEU A 16 13.38 -4.14 -15.28
C LEU A 16 12.64 -5.10 -14.35
N ALA A 17 12.97 -5.08 -13.06
CA ALA A 17 12.23 -5.83 -12.06
C ALA A 17 10.79 -5.27 -11.93
N SER A 18 9.82 -6.12 -11.61
CA SER A 18 8.41 -5.72 -11.55
C SER A 18 8.18 -4.58 -10.54
N GLU A 19 8.91 -4.55 -9.43
CA GLU A 19 8.88 -3.46 -8.46
C GLU A 19 9.41 -2.13 -9.04
N ALA A 20 10.41 -2.18 -9.93
CA ALA A 20 10.94 -0.99 -10.58
C ALA A 20 9.95 -0.43 -11.60
N ILE A 21 9.20 -1.30 -12.29
CA ILE A 21 8.13 -0.91 -13.22
C ILE A 21 6.99 -0.24 -12.46
N ALA A 22 6.54 -0.82 -11.34
CA ALA A 22 5.52 -0.23 -10.49
C ALA A 22 5.96 1.16 -9.97
N ALA A 23 7.16 1.25 -9.41
CA ALA A 23 7.71 2.52 -8.92
C ALA A 23 7.88 3.57 -10.03
N TYR A 24 8.26 3.16 -11.25
CA TYR A 24 8.33 4.06 -12.40
C TYR A 24 6.95 4.63 -12.76
N VAL A 25 5.93 3.77 -12.83
CA VAL A 25 4.55 4.15 -13.16
C VAL A 25 3.93 5.03 -12.10
N ASP A 26 4.21 4.78 -10.83
CA ASP A 26 3.69 5.58 -9.72
C ASP A 26 4.40 6.92 -9.55
N GLY A 27 5.64 7.03 -10.04
CA GLY A 27 6.46 8.25 -9.92
C GLY A 27 7.37 8.27 -8.70
N GLU A 28 7.59 7.12 -8.07
CA GLU A 28 8.28 6.97 -6.79
C GLU A 28 9.79 6.69 -6.94
N LEU A 29 10.30 6.64 -8.18
CA LEU A 29 11.73 6.51 -8.43
C LEU A 29 12.45 7.84 -8.23
N GLY A 30 13.58 7.80 -7.52
CA GLY A 30 14.53 8.91 -7.51
C GLY A 30 15.08 9.21 -8.92
N MET A 31 15.46 10.46 -9.17
CA MET A 31 15.84 10.98 -10.49
C MET A 31 16.83 10.09 -11.28
N SER A 32 17.90 9.61 -10.64
CA SER A 32 18.90 8.76 -11.30
C SER A 32 18.37 7.37 -11.68
N ALA A 33 17.47 6.80 -10.89
CA ALA A 33 16.80 5.54 -11.21
C ALA A 33 15.76 5.74 -12.31
N TYR A 34 15.02 6.85 -12.27
CA TYR A 34 14.07 7.23 -13.31
C TYR A 34 14.72 7.34 -14.68
N LEU A 35 15.85 8.06 -14.81
CA LEU A 35 16.56 8.20 -16.09
C LEU A 35 17.06 6.85 -16.64
N ARG A 36 17.56 5.96 -15.76
CA ARG A 36 17.97 4.61 -16.18
C ARG A 36 16.80 3.77 -16.67
N ALA A 37 15.67 3.83 -15.96
CA ALA A 37 14.45 3.13 -16.36
C ALA A 37 13.92 3.70 -17.69
N ALA A 38 13.81 5.02 -17.83
CA ALA A 38 13.37 5.67 -19.07
C ALA A 38 14.24 5.30 -20.27
N ASN A 39 15.56 5.29 -20.10
CA ASN A 39 16.48 4.83 -21.13
C ASN A 39 16.22 3.36 -21.50
N HIS A 40 16.05 2.47 -20.52
CA HIS A 40 15.76 1.06 -20.78
C HIS A 40 14.42 0.87 -21.52
N LEU A 41 13.38 1.61 -21.16
CA LEU A 41 12.08 1.56 -21.84
C LEU A 41 12.16 1.99 -23.32
N SER A 42 13.11 2.86 -23.67
CA SER A 42 13.31 3.26 -25.07
C SER A 42 13.92 2.16 -25.96
N ILE A 43 14.56 1.16 -25.34
CA ILE A 43 15.27 0.08 -26.06
C ILE A 43 14.66 -1.31 -25.84
N CYS A 44 13.81 -1.48 -24.82
CA CYS A 44 13.18 -2.76 -24.47
C CYS A 44 11.65 -2.68 -24.60
N PRO A 45 11.06 -3.25 -25.66
CA PRO A 45 9.61 -3.19 -25.88
C PRO A 45 8.81 -4.01 -24.85
N ASP A 46 9.37 -5.09 -24.31
CA ASP A 46 8.68 -5.91 -23.30
C ASP A 46 8.46 -5.13 -22.00
N CYS A 47 9.47 -4.39 -21.54
CA CYS A 47 9.32 -3.53 -20.37
C CYS A 47 8.38 -2.34 -20.65
N ALA A 48 8.36 -1.80 -21.86
CA ALA A 48 7.39 -0.78 -22.26
C ALA A 48 5.96 -1.32 -22.20
N PHE A 49 5.73 -2.54 -22.68
CA PHE A 49 4.44 -3.22 -22.59
C PHE A 49 4.00 -3.44 -21.14
N GLU A 50 4.91 -3.87 -20.25
CA GLU A 50 4.59 -4.03 -18.83
C GLU A 50 4.25 -2.70 -18.14
N VAL A 51 4.95 -1.61 -18.50
CA VAL A 51 4.62 -0.25 -18.02
C VAL A 51 3.20 0.14 -18.46
N ASP A 52 2.83 -0.09 -19.72
CA ASP A 52 1.48 0.20 -20.23
C ASP A 52 0.41 -0.63 -19.50
N ALA A 53 0.67 -1.91 -19.27
CA ALA A 53 -0.23 -2.78 -18.51
C ALA A 53 -0.45 -2.27 -17.08
N GLN A 54 0.62 -1.87 -16.40
CA GLN A 54 0.56 -1.32 -15.04
C GLN A 54 -0.15 0.05 -15.02
N GLN A 55 0.05 0.90 -16.03
CA GLN A 55 -0.69 2.16 -16.18
C GLN A 55 -2.19 1.91 -16.38
N GLN A 56 -2.56 0.93 -17.21
CA GLN A 56 -3.97 0.56 -17.41
C GLN A 56 -4.59 0.09 -16.09
N ALA A 57 -3.89 -0.74 -15.32
CA ALA A 57 -4.33 -1.17 -13.99
C ALA A 57 -4.53 0.03 -13.05
N ARG A 58 -3.58 0.98 -13.01
CA ARG A 58 -3.68 2.21 -12.21
C ARG A 58 -4.90 3.06 -12.60
N ARG A 59 -5.15 3.21 -13.91
CA ARG A 59 -6.33 3.93 -14.43
C ARG A 59 -7.63 3.24 -14.03
N ALA A 60 -7.69 1.91 -14.13
CA ALA A 60 -8.86 1.13 -13.73
C ALA A 60 -9.15 1.28 -12.23
N LEU A 61 -8.13 1.23 -11.37
CA LEU A 61 -8.28 1.45 -9.93
C LEU A 61 -8.78 2.86 -9.61
N ARG A 62 -8.22 3.88 -10.27
CA ARG A 62 -8.68 5.27 -10.11
C ARG A 62 -10.10 5.51 -10.64
N GLY A 63 -10.52 4.75 -11.65
CA GLY A 63 -11.89 4.78 -12.17
C GLY A 63 -12.91 4.02 -11.32
N GLY A 64 -12.48 3.24 -10.32
CA GLY A 64 -13.32 2.37 -9.50
C GLY A 64 -14.26 3.08 -8.51
N GLY A 65 -14.25 4.41 -8.47
CA GLY A 65 -15.04 5.22 -7.56
C GLY A 65 -14.30 5.57 -6.27
N ASP A 66 -14.80 6.60 -5.58
CA ASP A 66 -14.21 7.04 -4.33
C ASP A 66 -14.56 6.07 -3.19
N VAL A 67 -13.59 5.80 -2.32
CA VAL A 67 -13.82 4.97 -1.14
C VAL A 67 -14.34 5.89 -0.05
N ALA A 68 -15.66 5.95 0.08
CA ALA A 68 -16.31 6.74 1.11
C ALA A 68 -16.08 6.13 2.51
N MET A 69 -15.80 6.99 3.48
CA MET A 69 -15.68 6.56 4.87
C MET A 69 -17.06 6.19 5.45
N PRO A 70 -17.21 5.03 6.12
CA PRO A 70 -18.46 4.68 6.79
C PRO A 70 -18.85 5.73 7.84
N SER A 71 -20.12 6.13 7.85
CA SER A 71 -20.63 7.16 8.79
C SER A 71 -20.46 6.79 10.26
N SER A 72 -20.53 5.50 10.58
CA SER A 72 -20.27 4.97 11.93
C SER A 72 -18.82 5.20 12.37
N LEU A 73 -17.85 4.94 11.49
CA LEU A 73 -16.44 5.19 11.76
C LEU A 73 -16.19 6.70 11.92
N LEU A 74 -16.84 7.55 11.11
CA LEU A 74 -16.75 9.02 11.23
C LEU A 74 -17.23 9.48 12.61
N GLY A 75 -18.37 8.98 13.06
CA GLY A 75 -18.93 9.31 14.38
C GLY A 75 -18.02 8.88 15.53
N LEU A 76 -17.27 7.78 15.39
CA LEU A 76 -16.27 7.36 16.39
C LEU A 76 -15.01 8.24 16.35
N LEU A 77 -14.45 8.51 15.16
CA LEU A 77 -13.26 9.35 15.03
C LEU A 77 -13.51 10.79 15.52
N SER A 78 -14.72 11.32 15.36
CA SER A 78 -15.06 12.65 15.89
C SER A 78 -15.04 12.75 17.43
N GLN A 79 -15.00 11.62 18.14
CA GLN A 79 -14.98 11.57 19.61
C GLN A 79 -13.57 11.42 20.21
N ILE A 80 -12.52 11.29 19.39
CA ILE A 80 -11.12 11.21 19.85
C ILE A 80 -10.73 12.38 20.78
N PRO A 81 -11.13 13.65 20.53
CA PRO A 81 -10.78 14.74 21.44
C PRO A 81 -11.37 14.59 22.86
N THR A 82 -12.46 13.83 23.01
CA THR A 82 -13.22 13.70 24.27
C THR A 82 -12.91 12.43 25.07
N CYS A 83 -12.24 11.44 24.48
CA CYS A 83 -11.96 10.17 25.17
C CYS A 83 -10.83 10.24 26.22
N ASN A 84 -10.11 11.36 26.33
CA ASN A 84 -9.03 11.54 27.31
C ASN A 84 -9.48 12.21 28.64
N GLN A 85 -10.79 12.45 28.84
CA GLN A 85 -11.28 13.27 29.96
C GLN A 85 -11.99 12.50 31.08
N SER A 86 -12.09 11.17 31.01
CA SER A 86 -12.90 10.36 31.94
C SER A 86 -12.14 9.38 32.84
N ASP A 87 -10.83 9.53 33.04
CA ASP A 87 -10.04 8.63 33.91
C ASP A 87 -9.36 9.29 35.13
N THR A 88 -9.77 10.50 35.53
CA THR A 88 -9.32 11.08 36.82
C THR A 88 -10.47 11.71 37.61
N ALA A 89 -11.47 10.92 37.98
CA ALA A 89 -12.36 11.25 39.09
C ALA A 89 -12.90 9.96 39.74
N ASP A 90 -12.11 9.48 40.71
CA ASP A 90 -12.54 8.84 41.96
C ASP A 90 -13.86 8.05 41.94
N LYS A 91 -13.73 6.71 42.01
CA LYS A 91 -14.43 5.84 42.97
C LYS A 91 -13.95 4.39 42.86
N SER A 92 -12.97 4.03 43.70
CA SER A 92 -12.99 2.72 44.37
C SER A 92 -13.96 2.84 45.56
N PRO A 93 -14.71 1.80 45.99
CA PRO A 93 -14.27 0.41 46.04
C PRO A 93 -15.34 -0.65 45.65
N LEU A 94 -14.88 -1.91 45.53
CA LEU A 94 -15.63 -3.18 45.67
C LEU A 94 -15.94 -3.97 44.38
N GLY A 95 -15.49 -5.23 44.37
CA GLY A 95 -16.20 -6.35 43.74
C GLY A 95 -15.75 -6.75 42.34
N GLY A 96 -15.01 -7.85 42.23
CA GLY A 96 -14.55 -8.37 40.93
C GLY A 96 -15.65 -9.00 40.07
N SER A 97 -15.34 -9.17 38.79
CA SER A 97 -15.51 -10.43 38.06
C SER A 97 -14.80 -10.32 36.71
N ALA A 98 -14.31 -11.47 36.25
CA ALA A 98 -13.54 -11.65 35.03
C ALA A 98 -14.25 -11.11 33.77
N PHE A 99 -13.50 -10.39 32.94
CA PHE A 99 -13.90 -10.11 31.56
C PHE A 99 -12.95 -10.83 30.59
N GLU A 100 -13.09 -12.16 30.56
CA GLU A 100 -12.71 -12.96 29.39
C GLU A 100 -13.86 -12.81 28.38
N GLN A 101 -13.66 -11.99 27.35
CA GLN A 101 -14.45 -12.06 26.12
C GLN A 101 -13.49 -11.91 24.93
N PRO A 102 -13.48 -12.87 23.98
CA PRO A 102 -12.71 -12.72 22.75
C PRO A 102 -13.33 -11.61 21.90
N PHE A 103 -12.51 -10.64 21.52
CA PHE A 103 -12.82 -9.65 20.50
C PHE A 103 -13.07 -10.37 19.16
N THR A 104 -14.31 -10.78 18.93
CA THR A 104 -14.77 -11.22 17.60
C THR A 104 -15.07 -9.97 16.79
N SER A 105 -14.02 -9.39 16.21
CA SER A 105 -14.18 -8.31 15.24
C SER A 105 -14.90 -8.83 13.99
N PRO A 106 -16.03 -8.22 13.57
CA PRO A 106 -16.69 -8.56 12.32
C PRO A 106 -15.93 -8.08 11.07
N TYR A 107 -14.78 -7.40 11.23
CA TYR A 107 -13.91 -7.00 10.13
C TYR A 107 -12.69 -7.91 10.02
N SER A 108 -12.91 -9.21 9.84
CA SER A 108 -11.86 -10.06 9.26
C SER A 108 -11.87 -9.82 7.75
N ILE A 109 -10.96 -8.96 7.30
CA ILE A 109 -10.57 -8.88 5.89
C ILE A 109 -9.97 -10.25 5.55
N THR A 110 -10.81 -11.16 5.08
CA THR A 110 -10.36 -12.37 4.38
C THR A 110 -9.82 -11.90 3.03
N GLY A 111 -8.61 -11.37 3.05
CA GLY A 111 -7.81 -11.11 1.86
C GLY A 111 -7.48 -12.46 1.22
N ARG A 112 -8.34 -12.93 0.32
CA ARG A 112 -8.07 -14.06 -0.58
C ARG A 112 -9.08 -14.11 -1.72
N LEU A 113 -8.91 -13.25 -2.73
CA LEU A 113 -9.45 -13.49 -4.07
C LEU A 113 -8.67 -12.77 -5.18
N TRP A 114 -7.35 -12.95 -5.19
CA TRP A 114 -6.59 -12.97 -6.44
C TRP A 114 -6.26 -14.42 -6.78
N SER A 115 -7.32 -15.16 -7.08
CA SER A 115 -7.23 -16.50 -7.62
C SER A 115 -7.56 -16.45 -9.10
N ARG A 116 -6.52 -16.62 -9.93
CA ARG A 116 -6.55 -17.15 -11.31
C ARG A 116 -7.29 -16.33 -12.38
N ARG A 117 -6.48 -15.72 -13.26
CA ARG A 117 -6.72 -15.83 -14.71
C ARG A 117 -5.41 -15.89 -15.51
N ARG A 118 -4.72 -17.04 -15.43
CA ARG A 118 -3.88 -17.56 -16.52
C ARG A 118 -4.69 -18.58 -17.31
N ARG A 119 -5.06 -18.22 -18.55
CA ARG A 119 -5.41 -19.05 -19.73
C ARG A 119 -5.55 -18.04 -20.87
N ARG A 120 -4.85 -18.08 -22.00
CA ARG A 120 -3.97 -19.05 -22.65
C ARG A 120 -2.82 -18.29 -23.31
#